data_AF-A0A956EMM7-F1
#
_entry.id   AF-A0A956EMM7-F1
#
_cell.length_a   1.000
_cell.length_b   1.000
_cell.length_c   1.000
_cell.angle_alpha   90.00
_cell.angle_beta   90.00
_cell.angle_gamma   90.00
#
_symmetry.space_group_name_H-M   'P 1'
#
loop_
_entity.id
_entity.type
_entity.pdbx_description
1 polymer ?
#
loop_
_entity_poly.entity_id
_entity_poly.type
_entity_poly.pdbx_seq_one_letter_code
_entity_poly.pdbx_strand_id
1 'polypeptide(L)' 'MANIANLVDYQASPEAQFAPLPSGDYVAIIVASEMKPTKNGRGQYLELEHEIVEGESQGKKVWARLNLVN' A
#
# COMPACT_ATOMS: atom_id res chain seq x y z
N MET A 1 1.24 10.03 -29.80
CA MET A 1 1.76 10.53 -28.50
C MET A 1 0.67 10.27 -27.49
N ALA A 2 0.87 9.34 -26.54
CA ALA A 2 -0.17 8.96 -25.58
C ALA A 2 -0.30 10.04 -24.50
N ASN A 3 -1.51 10.57 -24.33
CA ASN A 3 -1.85 11.59 -23.34
C ASN A 3 -1.96 10.97 -21.93
N ILE A 4 -1.28 11.58 -20.96
CA ILE A 4 -1.13 11.11 -19.57
C ILE A 4 -1.92 12.00 -18.59
N ALA A 5 -3.09 12.51 -19.00
CA ALA A 5 -3.78 13.59 -18.28
C ALA A 5 -5.04 13.18 -17.49
N ASN A 6 -5.38 11.89 -17.40
CA ASN A 6 -6.68 11.45 -16.84
C ASN A 6 -6.60 10.46 -15.66
N LEU A 7 -5.49 10.42 -14.90
CA LEU A 7 -5.37 9.51 -13.75
C LEU A 7 -5.83 10.09 -12.41
N VAL A 8 -6.49 11.26 -12.39
CA VAL A 8 -6.99 11.84 -11.14
C VAL A 8 -8.43 12.30 -11.32
N ASP A 9 -9.36 11.46 -10.86
CA ASP A 9 -10.76 11.83 -10.73
C ASP A 9 -10.91 12.77 -9.52
N TYR A 10 -11.04 14.06 -9.79
CA TYR A 10 -11.23 15.10 -8.77
C TYR A 10 -12.64 15.10 -8.16
N GLN A 11 -13.57 14.29 -8.67
CA GLN A 11 -14.92 14.15 -8.11
C GLN A 11 -15.08 12.96 -7.16
N ALA A 12 -14.06 12.11 -7.03
CA ALA A 12 -14.06 11.06 -6.03
C ALA A 12 -13.93 11.68 -4.63
N SER A 13 -15.00 11.59 -3.83
CA SER A 13 -14.95 11.91 -2.40
C SER A 13 -13.72 11.24 -1.77
N PRO A 14 -12.94 11.92 -0.91
CA PRO A 14 -11.72 11.34 -0.30
C PRO A 14 -11.99 9.97 0.37
N GLU A 15 -13.23 9.76 0.82
CA GLU A 15 -13.73 8.52 1.39
C GLU A 15 -13.67 7.32 0.44
N ALA A 16 -13.84 7.52 -0.88
CA ALA A 16 -13.74 6.46 -1.89
C ALA A 16 -12.28 6.07 -2.19
N GLN A 17 -11.33 7.01 -2.03
CA GLN A 17 -9.90 6.73 -2.20
C GLN A 17 -9.36 5.79 -1.11
N PHE A 18 -9.86 5.92 0.12
CA PHE A 18 -9.51 5.06 1.26
C PHE A 18 -10.42 3.86 1.45
N ALA A 19 -11.27 3.53 0.46
CA ALA A 19 -12.07 2.32 0.52
C ALA A 19 -11.16 1.08 0.65
N PRO A 20 -11.49 0.14 1.57
CA PRO A 20 -10.75 -1.10 1.72
C PRO A 20 -10.75 -1.84 0.39
N LEU A 21 -9.61 -2.47 0.08
CA LEU A 21 -9.50 -3.31 -1.09
C LEU A 21 -10.48 -4.48 -0.95
N PRO A 22 -11.26 -4.80 -2.00
CA PRO A 22 -12.07 -6.01 -1.99
C PRO A 22 -11.18 -7.26 -1.78
N SER A 23 -11.78 -8.35 -1.32
CA SER A 23 -11.05 -9.62 -1.23
C SER A 23 -10.75 -10.14 -2.63
N GLY A 24 -9.49 -10.33 -2.96
CA GLY A 24 -9.05 -10.84 -4.25
C GLY A 24 -7.54 -10.97 -4.33
N ASP A 25 -7.08 -11.49 -5.46
CA ASP A 25 -5.66 -11.58 -5.78
C ASP A 25 -5.21 -10.29 -6.49
N TYR A 26 -4.14 -9.71 -6.00
CA TYR A 26 -3.58 -8.46 -6.53
C TYR A 26 -2.10 -8.65 -6.81
N VAL A 27 -1.65 -8.15 -7.97
CA VAL A 27 -0.22 -8.04 -8.24
C VAL A 27 0.27 -6.74 -7.62
N ALA A 28 1.10 -6.88 -6.60
CA ALA A 28 1.71 -5.77 -5.88
C ALA A 28 3.23 -5.91 -5.84
N ILE A 29 3.92 -4.79 -5.89
CA ILE A 29 5.37 -4.71 -5.73
C ILE A 29 5.70 -4.09 -4.38
N ILE A 30 6.82 -4.50 -3.78
CA ILE A 30 7.33 -3.84 -2.58
C ILE A 30 8.05 -2.57 -3.02
N VAL A 31 7.57 -1.41 -2.59
CA VAL A 31 8.17 -0.10 -2.90
C VAL A 31 9.05 0.41 -1.77
N ALA A 32 8.80 -0.03 -0.54
CA ALA A 32 9.63 0.32 0.62
C ALA A 32 9.67 -0.80 1.66
N SER A 33 10.78 -0.85 2.40
CA SER A 33 10.98 -1.76 3.53
C SER A 33 11.73 -1.02 4.63
N GLU A 34 11.15 -0.93 5.83
CA GLU A 34 11.75 -0.23 6.96
C GLU A 34 11.65 -1.06 8.24
N MET A 35 12.77 -1.17 8.97
CA MET A 35 12.80 -1.79 10.29
C MET A 35 12.45 -0.74 11.34
N LYS A 36 11.29 -0.91 11.98
CA LYS A 36 10.82 -0.02 13.05
C LYS A 36 10.89 -0.70 14.41
N PRO A 37 11.32 0.01 15.47
CA PRO A 37 11.27 -0.52 16.82
C PRO A 37 9.81 -0.73 17.24
N THR A 38 9.54 -1.87 17.88
CA THR A 38 8.25 -2.12 18.51
C THR A 38 8.04 -1.14 19.66
N LYS A 39 6.78 -0.82 19.98
CA LYS A 39 6.42 0.13 21.06
C LYS A 39 7.03 -0.25 22.42
N ASN A 40 7.30 -1.53 22.65
CA ASN A 40 7.87 -2.05 23.89
C ASN A 40 9.42 -2.02 23.91
N GLY A 41 10.08 -1.56 22.84
CA GLY A 41 11.54 -1.41 22.76
C GLY A 41 12.35 -2.71 22.78
N ARG A 42 11.69 -3.87 22.90
CA ARG A 42 12.34 -5.20 23.01
C ARG A 42 12.45 -5.94 21.68
N GLY A 43 11.77 -5.48 20.65
CA GLY A 43 11.72 -6.12 19.34
C GLY A 43 11.66 -5.11 18.21
N GLN A 44 11.85 -5.59 16.99
CA GLN A 44 11.75 -4.81 15.76
C GLN A 44 10.77 -5.50 14.81
N TYR A 45 9.94 -4.71 14.14
CA TYR A 45 9.08 -5.17 13.07
C TYR A 45 9.55 -4.57 11.75
N LEU A 46 9.46 -5.36 10.69
CA LEU A 46 9.65 -4.89 9.33
C LEU A 46 8.31 -4.37 8.82
N GLU A 47 8.24 -3.08 8.52
CA GLU A 47 7.15 -2.49 7.77
C GLU A 47 7.49 -2.55 6.29
N LEU A 48 6.65 -3.24 5.52
CA LEU A 48 6.72 -3.32 4.07
C LEU A 48 5.59 -2.49 3.47
N GLU A 49 5.93 -1.65 2.52
CA GLU A 49 4.97 -0.92 1.70
C GLU A 49 4.82 -1.63 0.35
N HIS A 50 3.63 -2.13 0.09
CA HIS A 50 3.24 -2.77 -1.15
C HIS A 50 2.40 -1.80 -1.97
N GLU A 51 2.77 -1.59 -3.23
CA GLU A 51 1.98 -0.82 -4.18
C GLU A 51 1.37 -1.76 -5.21
N ILE A 52 0.04 -1.67 -5.38
CA ILE A 52 -0.67 -2.47 -6.39
C ILE A 52 -0.37 -1.89 -7.76
N VAL A 53 0.16 -2.72 -8.65
CA VAL A 53 0.60 -2.31 -9.99
C VAL A 53 -0.38 -2.72 -11.08
N GLU A 54 -1.30 -3.64 -10.81
CA GLU A 54 -2.26 -4.15 -11.80
C GLU A 54 -3.69 -4.22 -11.25
N GLY A 55 -4.66 -4.10 -12.16
CA GLY A 55 -6.10 -4.22 -11.88
C GLY A 55 -6.80 -2.89 -11.55
N GLU A 56 -8.09 -2.97 -11.20
CA GLU A 56 -8.94 -1.81 -10.86
C GLU A 56 -8.47 -1.05 -9.61
N SER A 57 -7.56 -1.64 -8.84
CA SER A 57 -7.00 -1.07 -7.62
C SER A 57 -5.56 -0.58 -7.77
N GLN A 58 -5.07 -0.45 -9.01
CA GLN A 58 -3.73 0.07 -9.31
C GLN A 58 -3.49 1.43 -8.64
N GLY A 59 -2.31 1.61 -8.04
CA GLY A 59 -1.90 2.83 -7.34
C GLY A 59 -2.34 2.89 -5.86
N LYS A 60 -3.09 1.90 -5.36
CA LYS A 60 -3.34 1.76 -3.92
C LYS A 60 -2.12 1.17 -3.22
N LYS A 61 -1.90 1.63 -1.99
CA LYS A 61 -0.81 1.20 -1.12
C LYS A 61 -1.34 0.34 0.03
N VAL A 62 -0.63 -0.74 0.33
CA VAL A 62 -0.94 -1.71 1.37
C VAL A 62 0.30 -1.86 2.25
N TRP A 63 0.13 -1.75 3.57
CA TRP A 63 1.23 -1.92 4.51
C TRP A 63 1.15 -3.28 5.18
N ALA A 64 2.24 -4.02 5.13
CA ALA A 64 2.40 -5.28 5.86
C ALA A 64 3.42 -5.06 6.99
N ARG A 65 3.10 -5.54 8.20
CA ARG A 65 4.00 -5.47 9.36
C ARG A 65 4.38 -6.88 9.78
N LEU A 66 5.62 -7.26 9.52
CA LEU A 66 6.18 -8.55 9.92
C LEU A 66 6.98 -8.40 11.21
N ASN A 67 6.63 -9.18 12.23
CA ASN A 67 7.42 -9.26 13.46
C ASN A 67 8.58 -10.24 13.22
N LEU A 68 9.77 -9.71 12.97
CA LEU A 68 10.96 -10.52 12.70
C LEU A 68 11.82 -10.77 13.95
N VAL A 69 11.75 -9.88 14.94
CA VAL A 69 12.53 -9.98 16.19
C VAL A 69 11.60 -9.76 17.39
N ASN A 70 11.38 -10.82 18.18
CA ASN A 70 10.55 -10.84 19.39
C ASN A 70 11.41 -11.20 20.61
#